data_AF-A0A830GRM3-F1
#
_entry.id   AF-A0A830GRM3-F1
#
_cell.length_a   1.000
_cell.length_b   1.000
_cell.length_c   1.000
_cell.angle_alpha   90.00
_cell.angle_beta   90.00
_cell.angle_gamma   90.00
#
_symmetry.space_group_name_H-M   'P 1'
#
loop_
_entity.id
_entity.type
_entity.pdbx_description
1 polymer ?
#
loop_
_entity_poly.entity_id
_entity_poly.type
_entity_poly.pdbx_seq_one_letter_code
_entity_poly.pdbx_strand_id
1 'polypeptide(L)'
;MNGLPGEVPELIEEFVADRVRDVGLPLLLSLRRRAIRSRAWFRLSPVRRGLLEAAIAYMRRGFRFTSAHALGLLRGAVVEALTLLLRGSVRFAAYVVGLRLAARAGLRASAGELIVMGINWLNTPKWYRIDVASGNTFGNAWGN
;
A
#
# COMPACT_ATOMS: atom_id res chain seq x y z
N MET A 1 23.34 -1.91 -10.17
CA MET A 1 21.94 -1.70 -10.61
C MET A 1 21.01 -1.76 -9.39
N ASN A 2 20.97 -0.75 -8.53
CA ASN A 2 20.18 -0.82 -7.30
C ASN A 2 19.07 0.24 -7.27
N GLY A 3 18.01 -0.02 -8.05
CA GLY A 3 16.73 0.67 -7.92
C GLY A 3 16.07 0.42 -6.55
N LEU A 4 14.84 0.89 -6.36
CA LEU A 4 14.04 0.50 -5.18
C LEU A 4 14.01 -1.04 -5.08
N PRO A 5 14.20 -1.62 -3.88
CA PRO A 5 14.03 -3.05 -3.71
C PRO A 5 12.53 -3.34 -3.88
N GLY A 6 12.19 -3.94 -5.01
CA GLY A 6 10.83 -4.34 -5.36
C GLY A 6 10.12 -3.42 -6.35
N GLU A 7 9.16 -3.99 -7.08
CA GLU A 7 8.28 -3.23 -7.96
C GLU A 7 7.28 -2.38 -7.13
N VAL A 8 6.76 -1.30 -7.71
CA VAL A 8 5.77 -0.42 -7.04
C VAL A 8 4.60 -1.20 -6.41
N PRO A 9 4.02 -2.23 -7.07
CA PRO A 9 2.98 -3.05 -6.45
C PRO A 9 3.41 -3.76 -5.15
N GLU A 10 4.66 -4.20 -5.05
CA GLU A 10 5.20 -4.88 -3.88
C GLU A 10 5.39 -3.89 -2.73
N LEU A 11 5.88 -2.69 -3.02
CA LEU A 11 5.99 -1.62 -2.02
C LEU A 11 4.62 -1.23 -1.45
N ILE A 12 3.57 -1.21 -2.28
CA ILE A 12 2.20 -0.97 -1.83
C ILE A 12 1.75 -2.10 -0.90
N GLU A 13 2.00 -3.36 -1.28
CA GLU A 13 1.63 -4.51 -0.46
C GLU A 13 2.35 -4.53 0.88
N GLU A 14 3.66 -4.29 0.89
CA GLU A 14 4.49 -4.19 2.11
C GLU A 14 3.95 -3.08 3.02
N PHE A 15 3.70 -1.89 2.46
CA PHE A 15 3.14 -0.77 3.22
C PHE A 15 1.78 -1.11 3.82
N VAL A 16 0.88 -1.71 3.04
CA VAL A 16 -0.45 -2.08 3.51
C VAL A 16 -0.36 -3.15 4.59
N ALA A 17 0.47 -4.18 4.38
CA ALA A 17 0.68 -5.25 5.35
C ALA A 17 1.16 -4.68 6.69
N ASP A 18 2.17 -3.82 6.70
CA ASP A 18 2.68 -3.19 7.93
C ASP A 18 1.59 -2.41 8.70
N ARG A 19 0.67 -1.75 7.98
CA ARG A 19 -0.35 -0.87 8.58
C ARG A 19 -1.62 -1.59 9.00
N VAL A 20 -1.98 -2.70 8.36
CA VAL A 20 -3.16 -3.48 8.74
C VAL A 20 -2.79 -4.38 9.92
N ARG A 21 -3.03 -3.89 11.14
CA ARG A 21 -2.83 -4.67 12.37
C ARG A 21 -4.11 -5.37 12.81
N ASP A 22 -5.20 -4.60 12.86
CA ASP A 22 -6.50 -5.08 13.32
C ASP A 22 -7.52 -5.11 12.19
N VAL A 23 -8.30 -6.19 12.13
CA VAL A 23 -9.41 -6.32 11.18
C VAL A 23 -10.74 -6.31 11.91
N GLY A 24 -11.41 -5.16 11.87
CA GLY A 24 -12.74 -4.98 12.44
C GLY A 24 -13.83 -4.78 11.38
N LEU A 25 -15.09 -4.91 11.81
CA LEU A 25 -16.26 -4.71 10.95
C LEU A 25 -16.28 -3.34 10.24
N PRO A 26 -15.95 -2.19 10.90
CA PRO A 26 -15.95 -0.89 10.21
C PRO A 26 -14.96 -0.83 9.03
N LEU A 27 -13.78 -1.42 9.20
CA LEU A 27 -12.78 -1.54 8.14
C LEU A 27 -13.31 -2.40 7.00
N LEU A 28 -13.88 -3.56 7.30
CA LEU A 28 -14.42 -4.46 6.27
C LEU A 28 -15.55 -3.82 5.46
N LEU A 29 -16.47 -3.10 6.11
CA LEU A 29 -17.59 -2.43 5.43
C LEU A 29 -17.11 -1.28 4.53
N SER A 30 -16.16 -0.47 5.02
CA SER A 30 -15.59 0.64 4.24
C SER A 30 -14.75 0.14 3.07
N LEU A 31 -13.94 -0.90 3.31
CA LEU A 31 -13.18 -1.60 2.28
C LEU A 31 -14.08 -2.15 1.20
N ARG A 32 -15.12 -2.92 1.56
CA ARG A 32 -16.09 -3.49 0.62
C ARG A 32 -16.71 -2.41 -0.26
N ARG A 33 -17.24 -1.34 0.35
CA ARG A 33 -17.87 -0.23 -0.39
C ARG A 33 -16.92 0.39 -1.41
N ARG A 34 -15.68 0.67 -1.00
CA ARG A 34 -14.68 1.34 -1.85
C ARG A 34 -14.11 0.41 -2.93
N ALA A 35 -13.90 -0.86 -2.59
CA ALA A 35 -13.42 -1.89 -3.50
C ALA A 35 -14.46 -2.25 -4.58
N ILE A 36 -15.76 -2.24 -4.26
CA ILE A 36 -16.83 -2.42 -5.24
C ILE A 36 -16.84 -1.26 -6.25
N ARG A 37 -16.80 -0.01 -5.75
CA ARG A 37 -16.80 1.19 -6.61
C ARG A 37 -15.62 1.23 -7.59
N SER A 38 -14.46 0.73 -7.17
CA SER A 38 -13.24 0.67 -7.99
C SER A 38 -13.08 -0.62 -8.78
N ARG A 39 -14.08 -1.52 -8.76
CA ARG A 39 -14.03 -2.89 -9.32
C ARG A 39 -12.91 -3.79 -8.75
N ALA A 40 -12.15 -3.32 -7.75
CA ALA A 40 -11.14 -4.13 -7.06
C ALA A 40 -11.76 -5.35 -6.36
N TRP A 41 -13.01 -5.24 -5.88
CA TRP A 41 -13.72 -6.34 -5.21
C TRP A 41 -13.88 -7.58 -6.10
N PHE A 42 -14.06 -7.38 -7.41
CA PHE A 42 -14.25 -8.46 -8.37
C PHE A 42 -12.93 -9.05 -8.89
N ARG A 43 -11.80 -8.39 -8.59
CA ARG A 43 -10.45 -8.86 -8.92
C ARG A 43 -9.81 -9.69 -7.79
N LEU A 44 -10.45 -9.73 -6.62
CA LEU A 44 -10.02 -10.57 -5.51
C LEU A 44 -10.13 -12.05 -5.86
N SER A 45 -9.24 -12.86 -5.29
CA SER A 45 -9.42 -14.32 -5.36
C SER A 45 -10.82 -14.71 -4.82
N PRO A 46 -11.55 -15.64 -5.48
CA PRO A 46 -12.89 -16.02 -5.07
C PRO A 46 -12.98 -16.47 -3.61
N VAL A 47 -11.96 -17.19 -3.14
CA VAL A 47 -11.85 -17.70 -1.76
C VAL A 47 -11.72 -16.55 -0.76
N ARG A 48 -10.80 -15.60 -0.99
CA ARG A 48 -10.62 -14.46 -0.06
C ARG A 48 -11.81 -13.51 -0.09
N ARG A 49 -12.43 -13.32 -1.25
CA ARG A 49 -13.69 -12.57 -1.36
C ARG A 49 -14.81 -13.24 -0.54
N GLY A 50 -14.96 -14.56 -0.66
CA GLY A 50 -15.92 -15.34 0.13
C GLY A 50 -15.66 -15.24 1.64
N LEU A 51 -14.39 -15.33 2.04
CA LEU A 51 -13.96 -15.14 3.43
C LEU A 51 -14.35 -13.76 3.97
N LEU A 52 -14.12 -12.69 3.19
CA LEU A 52 -14.49 -11.32 3.59
C LEU A 52 -16.00 -11.15 3.72
N GLU A 53 -16.79 -11.68 2.78
CA GLU A 53 -18.27 -11.63 2.86
C GLU A 53 -18.80 -12.40 4.08
N ALA A 54 -18.27 -13.61 4.32
CA ALA A 54 -18.62 -14.42 5.48
C ALA A 54 -18.24 -13.73 6.80
N ALA A 55 -17.04 -13.12 6.86
CA ALA A 55 -16.58 -12.38 8.02
C ALA A 55 -17.46 -11.15 8.31
N ILE A 56 -17.86 -10.41 7.27
CA ILE A 56 -18.82 -9.30 7.42
C ILE A 56 -20.14 -9.81 7.98
N ALA A 57 -20.70 -10.89 7.43
CA ALA A 57 -21.96 -11.46 7.91
C ALA A 57 -21.87 -11.92 9.37
N TYR A 58 -20.76 -12.58 9.73
CA TYR A 58 -20.49 -13.07 11.08
C TYR A 58 -20.39 -11.91 12.09
N MET A 59 -19.58 -10.88 11.80
CA MET A 59 -19.40 -9.75 12.72
C MET A 59 -20.64 -8.87 12.83
N ARG A 60 -21.47 -8.77 11.78
CA ARG A 60 -22.75 -8.03 11.84
C ARG A 60 -23.74 -8.64 12.84
N ARG A 61 -23.59 -9.93 13.16
CA ARG A 61 -24.38 -10.61 14.20
C ARG A 61 -23.81 -10.39 15.62
N GLY A 62 -22.75 -9.59 15.77
CA GLY A 62 -22.12 -9.28 17.06
C GLY A 62 -20.98 -10.21 17.44
N PHE A 63 -20.65 -11.21 16.62
CA PHE A 63 -19.57 -12.14 16.91
C PHE A 63 -18.18 -11.55 16.62
N ARG A 64 -17.16 -12.11 17.28
CA ARG A 64 -15.75 -11.74 17.12
C ARG A 64 -14.90 -12.98 16.85
N PHE A 65 -13.90 -12.85 15.99
CA PHE A 65 -12.94 -13.92 15.78
C PHE A 65 -11.94 -13.95 16.94
N THR A 66 -11.81 -15.11 17.59
CA THR A 66 -10.83 -15.35 18.66
C THR A 66 -9.60 -16.10 18.17
N SER A 67 -9.74 -16.89 17.09
CA SER A 67 -8.62 -17.64 16.50
C SER A 67 -7.63 -16.72 15.79
N ALA A 68 -6.38 -16.76 16.24
CA ALA A 68 -5.28 -16.04 15.60
C ALA A 68 -5.07 -16.45 14.13
N HIS A 69 -5.28 -17.74 13.81
CA HIS A 69 -5.18 -18.23 12.43
C HIS A 69 -6.28 -17.63 11.54
N ALA A 70 -7.52 -17.60 12.02
CA ALA A 70 -8.64 -17.00 11.28
C ALA A 70 -8.42 -15.50 11.05
N LEU A 71 -7.93 -14.79 12.07
CA LEU A 71 -7.55 -13.37 11.95
C LEU A 71 -6.40 -13.17 10.95
N GLY A 72 -5.42 -14.08 10.91
CA GLY A 72 -4.33 -14.06 9.92
C GLY A 72 -4.83 -14.20 8.48
N LEU A 73 -5.74 -15.15 8.22
CA LEU A 73 -6.35 -15.34 6.90
C LEU A 73 -7.18 -14.11 6.49
N LEU A 74 -7.95 -13.56 7.44
CA LEU A 74 -8.76 -12.38 7.20
C LEU A 74 -7.90 -11.14 6.94
N ARG A 75 -6.81 -10.97 7.69
CA ARG A 75 -5.81 -9.94 7.45
C ARG A 75 -5.20 -10.05 6.06
N GLY A 76 -4.80 -11.24 5.65
CA GLY A 76 -4.27 -11.48 4.30
C GLY A 76 -5.26 -11.09 3.20
N ALA A 77 -6.55 -11.42 3.39
CA ALA A 77 -7.60 -11.03 2.46
C ALA A 77 -7.83 -9.51 2.42
N VAL A 78 -7.76 -8.82 3.57
CA VAL A 78 -7.84 -7.37 3.66
C VAL A 78 -6.66 -6.69 2.98
N VAL A 79 -5.44 -7.21 3.20
CA VAL A 79 -4.21 -6.71 2.56
C VAL A 79 -4.33 -6.80 1.05
N GLU A 80 -4.74 -7.95 0.49
CA GLU A 80 -4.94 -8.07 -0.96
C GLU A 80 -5.98 -7.06 -1.48
N ALA A 81 -7.12 -6.92 -0.79
CA ALA A 81 -8.18 -6.00 -1.20
C ALA A 81 -7.73 -4.54 -1.18
N LEU A 82 -6.99 -4.14 -0.15
CA LEU A 82 -6.41 -2.80 -0.06
C LEU A 82 -5.32 -2.59 -1.11
N THR A 83 -4.44 -3.56 -1.34
CA THR A 83 -3.41 -3.49 -2.39
C THR A 83 -4.04 -3.32 -3.77
N LEU A 84 -5.06 -4.12 -4.13
CA LEU A 84 -5.77 -4.00 -5.40
C LEU A 84 -6.50 -2.66 -5.55
N LEU A 85 -7.05 -2.15 -4.45
CA LEU A 85 -7.71 -0.84 -4.41
C LEU A 85 -6.71 0.31 -4.61
N LEU A 86 -5.55 0.23 -3.96
CA LEU A 86 -4.54 1.29 -3.92
C LEU A 86 -3.61 1.29 -5.14
N ARG A 87 -3.42 0.13 -5.79
CA ARG A 87 -2.61 0.00 -7.01
C ARG A 87 -3.06 0.93 -8.14
N GLY A 88 -4.34 1.29 -8.19
CA GLY A 88 -4.86 2.24 -9.18
C GLY A 88 -4.60 3.72 -8.86
N SER A 89 -4.06 4.06 -7.68
CA SER A 89 -3.82 5.44 -7.27
C SER A 89 -2.37 5.84 -7.50
N VAL A 90 -2.14 6.65 -8.54
CA VAL A 90 -0.81 7.23 -8.83
C VAL A 90 -0.27 8.02 -7.64
N ARG A 91 -1.13 8.81 -6.99
CA ARG A 91 -0.75 9.61 -5.81
C ARG A 91 -0.28 8.73 -4.64
N PHE A 92 -0.98 7.63 -4.39
CA PHE A 92 -0.58 6.71 -3.32
C PHE A 92 0.69 5.95 -3.67
N ALA A 93 0.81 5.47 -4.91
CA ALA A 93 2.03 4.84 -5.42
C ALA A 93 3.24 5.78 -5.27
N ALA A 94 3.09 7.04 -5.67
CA ALA A 94 4.10 8.08 -5.48
C ALA A 94 4.44 8.29 -4.00
N TYR A 95 3.43 8.41 -3.13
CA TYR A 95 3.65 8.54 -1.69
C TYR A 95 4.50 7.39 -1.11
N VAL A 96 4.16 6.14 -1.43
CA VAL A 96 4.89 4.96 -0.93
C VAL A 96 6.32 4.92 -1.48
N VAL A 97 6.49 5.20 -2.78
CA VAL A 97 7.82 5.32 -3.40
C VAL A 97 8.64 6.42 -2.71
N GLY A 98 8.06 7.61 -2.53
CA GLY A 98 8.69 8.72 -1.83
C GLY A 98 9.08 8.36 -0.41
N LEU A 99 8.21 7.66 0.33
CA LEU A 99 8.50 7.20 1.70
C LEU A 99 9.72 6.28 1.73
N ARG A 100 9.85 5.38 0.74
CA ARG A 100 11.01 4.49 0.62
C ARG A 100 12.29 5.24 0.24
N LEU A 101 12.19 6.24 -0.65
CA LEU A 101 13.32 7.09 -1.05
C LEU A 101 13.81 7.95 0.12
N ALA A 102 12.89 8.59 0.85
CA ALA A 102 13.21 9.39 2.03
C ALA A 102 13.89 8.53 3.11
N ALA A 103 13.35 7.33 3.37
CA ALA A 103 13.94 6.40 4.34
C ALA A 103 15.37 5.98 3.95
N ARG A 104 15.64 5.73 2.65
CA ARG A 104 16.99 5.41 2.16
C ARG A 104 17.95 6.60 2.27
N ALA A 105 17.46 7.81 2.03
CA ALA A 105 18.25 9.04 2.10
C ALA A 105 18.37 9.60 3.53
N GLY A 106 17.72 8.99 4.53
CA GLY A 106 17.68 9.53 5.90
C GLY A 106 16.93 10.86 6.04
N LEU A 107 16.06 11.19 5.08
CA LEU A 107 15.35 12.47 5.03
C LEU A 107 14.01 12.40 5.77
N ARG A 108 13.68 13.47 6.49
CA ARG A 108 12.32 13.72 6.98
C ARG A 108 11.62 14.64 5.99
N ALA A 109 10.48 14.19 5.47
CA ALA A 109 9.71 14.93 4.48
C ALA A 109 8.21 14.82 4.81
N SER A 110 7.47 15.89 4.56
CA SER A 110 6.02 15.94 4.63
C SER A 110 5.38 15.04 3.57
N ALA A 111 4.09 14.70 3.75
CA ALA A 111 3.38 13.86 2.79
C ALA A 111 3.35 14.47 1.37
N GLY A 112 3.31 15.81 1.24
CA GLY A 112 3.37 16.50 -0.04
C GLY A 112 4.72 16.31 -0.73
N GLU A 113 5.81 16.53 0.01
CA GLU A 113 7.18 16.35 -0.49
C GLU A 113 7.45 14.88 -0.87
N LEU A 114 6.97 13.92 -0.09
CA LEU A 114 7.05 12.49 -0.41
C LEU A 114 6.34 12.17 -1.74
N ILE A 115 5.14 12.73 -1.95
CA ILE A 115 4.41 12.54 -3.22
C ILE A 115 5.19 13.14 -4.39
N VAL A 116 5.70 14.36 -4.26
CA VAL A 116 6.49 15.03 -5.32
C VAL A 116 7.73 14.21 -5.66
N MET A 117 8.48 13.78 -4.65
CA MET A 117 9.66 12.95 -4.83
C MET A 117 9.31 11.62 -5.51
N GLY A 118 8.22 10.98 -5.10
CA GLY A 118 7.75 9.75 -5.72
C GLY A 118 7.30 9.93 -7.17
N ILE A 119 6.59 11.02 -7.49
CA ILE A 119 6.20 11.36 -8.87
C ILE A 119 7.44 11.55 -9.73
N ASN A 120 8.42 12.32 -9.24
CA ASN A 120 9.67 12.55 -9.97
C ASN A 120 10.40 11.23 -10.26
N TRP A 121 10.47 10.34 -9.27
CA TRP A 121 11.10 9.02 -9.46
C TRP A 121 10.33 8.13 -10.45
N LEU A 122 9.00 8.10 -10.36
CA LEU A 122 8.13 7.33 -11.27
C LEU A 122 8.27 7.82 -12.71
N ASN A 123 8.36 9.14 -12.91
CA ASN A 123 8.55 9.77 -14.21
C ASN A 123 10.00 9.65 -14.74
N THR A 124 10.97 9.38 -13.86
CA THR A 124 12.35 9.19 -14.29
C THR A 124 12.49 7.82 -14.97
N PRO A 125 12.89 7.76 -16.25
CA PRO A 125 13.11 6.50 -16.95
C PRO A 125 14.13 5.63 -16.23
N LYS A 126 13.98 4.31 -16.28
CA LYS A 126 14.79 3.36 -15.50
C LYS A 126 16.30 3.58 -15.68
N TRP A 127 16.74 3.93 -16.89
CA TRP A 127 18.16 4.18 -17.23
C TRP A 127 18.70 5.52 -16.70
N TYR A 128 17.85 6.46 -16.28
CA TYR A 128 18.24 7.73 -15.66
C TYR A 128 18.06 7.76 -14.14
N ARG A 129 17.63 6.66 -13.52
CA ARG A 129 17.44 6.60 -12.06
C ARG A 129 18.80 6.55 -11.36
N ILE A 130 19.21 7.68 -10.81
CA ILE A 130 20.43 7.81 -10.00
C ILE A 130 20.27 6.97 -8.72
N ASP A 131 21.34 6.29 -8.31
CA ASP A 131 21.35 5.48 -7.10
C ASP A 131 21.27 6.40 -5.87
N VAL A 132 20.12 6.37 -5.19
CA VAL A 132 19.91 7.17 -3.97
C VAL A 132 20.83 6.69 -2.83
N ALA A 133 21.42 5.49 -2.94
CA ALA A 133 22.40 4.99 -1.98
C ALA A 133 23.82 5.54 -2.19
N SER A 134 24.16 6.15 -3.33
CA SER A 134 25.52 6.64 -3.58
C SER A 134 25.83 8.01 -2.97
N GLY A 135 24.98 8.52 -2.06
CA GLY A 135 25.23 9.77 -1.30
C GLY A 135 25.25 11.06 -2.12
N ASN A 136 25.27 10.97 -3.45
CA ASN A 136 25.38 12.13 -4.31
C ASN A 136 23.99 12.60 -4.78
N THR A 137 23.54 13.65 -4.10
CA THR A 137 22.73 14.76 -4.63
C THR A 137 21.24 14.51 -4.90
N PHE A 138 20.43 14.57 -3.84
CA PHE A 138 19.09 15.19 -3.89
C PHE A 138 19.06 16.61 -3.31
N GLY A 139 20.19 17.10 -2.77
CA GLY A 139 20.30 18.41 -2.11
C GLY A 139 20.45 19.61 -3.05
N ASN A 140 20.68 19.41 -4.35
CA ASN A 140 21.14 20.48 -5.25
C ASN A 140 20.06 20.94 -6.24
N ALA A 141 18.91 20.26 -6.31
CA ALA A 141 17.83 20.57 -7.25
C ALA A 141 16.71 21.43 -6.64
N TRP A 142 16.76 21.69 -5.32
CA TRP A 142 15.75 22.44 -4.57
C TRP A 142 16.36 23.54 -3.69
N GLY A 143 17.61 23.94 -4.00
CA GLY A 143 18.30 25.06 -3.36
C GLY A 143 18.37 26.26 -4.31
N ASN A 144 17.32 27.07 -4.28
CA ASN A 144 17.31 28.55 -4.40
C ASN A 144 15.89 29.04 -4.12
#